data_AF-A0A1Z9H0H8-F1
#
_entry.id   AF-A0A1Z9H0H8-F1
#
_cell.length_a   1.000
_cell.length_b   1.000
_cell.length_c   1.000
_cell.angle_alpha   90.00
_cell.angle_beta   90.00
_cell.angle_gamma   90.00
#
_symmetry.space_group_name_H-M   'P 1'
#
loop_
_entity.id
_entity.type
_entity.pdbx_description
1 polymer ?
#
loop_
_entity_poly.entity_id
_entity_poly.type
_entity_poly.pdbx_seq_one_letter_code
_entity_poly.pdbx_strand_id
1 'polypeptide(L)'
;MADIFNGILESDAISEEMKTQIQETWKTKLDEAREEITAELRDEFAQRYENDKSQIVEAMDTMLTDRITAEIEELKADRASLAEQTVAYKTNIDKHIGLVDKFVAEQLAKEVKELHADRTNLKGNFAKLENFVVKQLAKELTEFENDKKAVIEQKVKLVAEGKKMIADAKQRFVSKAAGVVEKTVEKSLRSELSQLKEDIKVAKENNFGRKVFDAFAGEYMSSHLAEGTEVRKLQKELEAVSVNTTEAESKIKEKDAEIEAVQTKLRIAEDKNVREKTLTELTTNLSKDKRRVMNELLESVQTSDLKKQFNKYLPAVLNESAPAESNKTIVTESVTEVTGNREAPAETSSSNGDIVELKKLAGLGVK
;
A
#
# COMPACT_ATOMS: atom_id res chain seq x y z
N MET A 1 -152.57 36.92 -88.01
CA MET A 1 -153.76 36.38 -88.71
C MET A 1 -154.79 35.79 -87.76
N ALA A 2 -154.42 35.09 -86.68
CA ALA A 2 -155.38 34.49 -85.74
C ALA A 2 -156.44 35.47 -85.17
N ASP A 3 -156.03 36.67 -84.74
CA ASP A 3 -156.94 37.61 -84.04
C ASP A 3 -158.05 38.20 -84.93
N ILE A 4 -157.85 38.23 -86.26
CA ILE A 4 -158.86 38.71 -87.22
C ILE A 4 -159.98 37.67 -87.37
N PHE A 5 -159.68 36.39 -87.12
CA PHE A 5 -160.63 35.29 -87.25
C PHE A 5 -161.58 35.19 -86.04
N ASN A 6 -161.06 35.44 -84.82
CA ASN A 6 -161.89 35.42 -83.60
C ASN A 6 -162.98 36.50 -83.61
N GLY A 7 -162.69 37.72 -84.08
CA GLY A 7 -163.67 38.80 -84.14
C GLY A 7 -164.87 38.54 -85.07
N ILE A 8 -164.72 37.64 -86.05
CA ILE A 8 -165.82 37.20 -86.94
C ILE A 8 -166.67 36.12 -86.26
N LEU A 9 -166.05 35.27 -85.42
CA LEU A 9 -166.70 34.16 -84.72
C LEU A 9 -167.59 34.61 -83.53
N GLU A 10 -167.41 35.81 -82.99
CA GLU A 10 -168.26 36.36 -81.91
C GLU A 10 -169.44 37.23 -82.41
N SER A 11 -169.50 37.56 -83.70
CA SER A 11 -170.61 38.34 -84.27
C SER A 11 -171.83 37.47 -84.61
N ASP A 12 -173.03 37.94 -84.27
CA ASP A 12 -174.30 37.19 -84.23
C ASP A 12 -174.93 36.91 -85.61
N ALA A 13 -174.12 36.39 -86.54
CA ALA A 13 -174.49 36.23 -87.96
C ALA A 13 -174.15 34.84 -88.55
N ILE A 14 -173.68 33.87 -87.75
CA ILE A 14 -173.23 32.55 -88.23
C ILE A 14 -173.72 31.42 -87.30
N SER A 15 -174.27 30.36 -87.89
CA SER A 15 -174.76 29.15 -87.20
C SER A 15 -173.64 28.31 -86.55
N GLU A 16 -173.95 27.67 -85.42
CA GLU A 16 -173.13 26.66 -84.72
C GLU A 16 -172.55 25.60 -85.69
N GLU A 17 -173.36 25.10 -86.61
CA GLU A 17 -172.98 24.07 -87.58
C GLU A 17 -171.89 24.54 -88.56
N MET A 18 -171.84 25.83 -88.85
CA MET A 18 -170.80 26.42 -89.70
C MET A 18 -169.49 26.66 -88.92
N LYS A 19 -169.55 26.87 -87.59
CA LYS A 19 -168.35 26.94 -86.74
C LYS A 19 -167.66 25.58 -86.64
N THR A 20 -168.40 24.50 -86.42
CA THR A 20 -167.82 23.15 -86.32
C THR A 20 -167.17 22.73 -87.63
N GLN A 21 -167.83 22.97 -88.79
CA GLN A 21 -167.23 22.73 -90.11
C GLN A 21 -165.94 23.52 -90.36
N ILE A 22 -165.91 24.81 -89.99
CA ILE A 22 -164.70 25.63 -90.13
C ILE A 22 -163.58 25.14 -89.20
N GLN A 23 -163.90 24.74 -87.96
CA GLN A 23 -162.91 24.23 -87.02
C GLN A 23 -162.36 22.85 -87.42
N GLU A 24 -163.20 21.97 -87.97
CA GLU A 24 -162.78 20.66 -88.46
C GLU A 24 -161.92 20.79 -89.72
N THR A 25 -162.37 21.56 -90.72
CA THR A 25 -161.57 21.83 -91.94
C THR A 25 -160.25 22.55 -91.63
N TRP A 26 -160.24 23.49 -90.68
CA TRP A 26 -159.00 24.11 -90.20
C TRP A 26 -158.07 23.11 -89.53
N LYS A 27 -158.60 22.19 -88.72
CA LYS A 27 -157.78 21.18 -88.04
C LYS A 27 -157.20 20.17 -89.01
N THR A 28 -157.99 19.68 -89.97
CA THR A 28 -157.49 18.83 -91.07
C THR A 28 -156.41 19.56 -91.87
N LYS A 29 -156.60 20.83 -92.25
CA LYS A 29 -155.58 21.61 -92.96
C LYS A 29 -154.32 21.88 -92.12
N LEU A 30 -154.45 22.01 -90.80
CA LEU A 30 -153.32 22.16 -89.89
C LEU A 30 -152.52 20.86 -89.76
N ASP A 31 -153.20 19.72 -89.67
CA ASP A 31 -152.56 18.40 -89.55
C ASP A 31 -151.94 17.95 -90.89
N GLU A 32 -152.60 18.21 -92.03
CA GLU A 32 -152.01 18.05 -93.38
C GLU A 32 -150.74 18.88 -93.55
N ALA A 33 -150.79 20.19 -93.22
CA ALA A 33 -149.62 21.07 -93.31
C ALA A 33 -148.50 20.66 -92.36
N ARG A 34 -148.82 20.07 -91.19
CA ARG A 34 -147.82 19.49 -90.28
C ARG A 34 -147.18 18.24 -90.86
N GLU A 35 -147.97 17.34 -91.44
CA GLU A 35 -147.45 16.12 -92.04
C GLU A 35 -146.54 16.44 -93.23
N GLU A 36 -146.97 17.35 -94.12
CA GLU A 36 -146.19 17.89 -95.24
C GLU A 36 -144.86 18.50 -94.74
N ILE A 37 -144.90 19.44 -93.80
CA ILE A 37 -143.70 20.06 -93.21
C ILE A 37 -142.78 18.99 -92.56
N THR A 38 -143.32 17.96 -91.91
CA THR A 38 -142.47 16.88 -91.32
C THR A 38 -141.90 15.92 -92.36
N ALA A 39 -142.55 15.74 -93.50
CA ALA A 39 -142.05 14.97 -94.63
C ALA A 39 -140.92 15.75 -95.34
N GLU A 40 -141.14 17.03 -95.64
CA GLU A 40 -140.13 17.95 -96.18
C GLU A 40 -138.91 18.03 -95.25
N LEU A 41 -139.11 18.23 -93.95
CA LEU A 41 -138.00 18.24 -92.97
C LEU A 41 -137.25 16.91 -92.94
N ARG A 42 -137.93 15.75 -93.06
CA ARG A 42 -137.23 14.45 -93.11
C ARG A 42 -136.40 14.29 -94.38
N ASP A 43 -136.92 14.69 -95.53
CA ASP A 43 -136.19 14.59 -96.80
C ASP A 43 -135.02 15.58 -96.83
N GLU A 44 -135.22 16.82 -96.34
CA GLU A 44 -134.14 17.80 -96.17
C GLU A 44 -133.08 17.31 -95.17
N PHE A 45 -133.46 16.74 -94.03
CA PHE A 45 -132.49 16.15 -93.08
C PHE A 45 -131.76 14.95 -93.66
N ALA A 46 -132.41 14.08 -94.43
CA ALA A 46 -131.77 12.94 -95.08
C ALA A 46 -130.79 13.41 -96.17
N GLN A 47 -131.19 14.38 -97.00
CA GLN A 47 -130.35 14.96 -98.05
C GLN A 47 -129.16 15.74 -97.47
N ARG A 48 -129.37 16.52 -96.41
CA ARG A 48 -128.27 17.18 -95.66
C ARG A 48 -127.34 16.15 -95.05
N TYR A 49 -127.86 15.11 -94.41
CA TYR A 49 -127.04 14.07 -93.78
C TYR A 49 -126.15 13.32 -94.79
N GLU A 50 -126.68 12.92 -95.95
CA GLU A 50 -125.86 12.28 -96.99
C GLU A 50 -124.86 13.26 -97.63
N ASN A 51 -125.22 14.54 -97.78
CA ASN A 51 -124.28 15.57 -98.25
C ASN A 51 -123.13 15.81 -97.25
N ASP A 52 -123.45 16.03 -95.98
CA ASP A 52 -122.46 16.23 -94.90
C ASP A 52 -121.56 15.00 -94.75
N LYS A 53 -122.14 13.79 -94.83
CA LYS A 53 -121.39 12.52 -94.83
C LYS A 53 -120.46 12.42 -96.03
N SER A 54 -120.91 12.80 -97.23
CA SER A 54 -120.05 12.83 -98.43
C SER A 54 -118.90 13.82 -98.26
N GLN A 55 -119.18 15.04 -97.78
CA GLN A 55 -118.15 16.07 -97.53
C GLN A 55 -117.14 15.62 -96.46
N ILE A 56 -117.59 14.97 -95.38
CA ILE A 56 -116.70 14.44 -94.34
C ILE A 56 -115.80 13.33 -94.90
N VAL A 57 -116.34 12.42 -95.73
CA VAL A 57 -115.54 11.36 -96.37
C VAL A 57 -114.52 11.95 -97.35
N GLU A 58 -114.90 12.90 -98.20
CA GLU A 58 -114.00 13.57 -99.14
C GLU A 58 -112.91 14.39 -98.45
N ALA A 59 -113.27 15.13 -97.38
CA ALA A 59 -112.33 15.87 -96.56
C ALA A 59 -111.37 14.93 -95.79
N MET A 60 -111.86 13.78 -95.29
CA MET A 60 -111.00 12.77 -94.67
C MET A 60 -110.04 12.14 -95.66
N ASP A 61 -110.50 11.78 -96.86
CA ASP A 61 -109.66 11.15 -97.89
C ASP A 61 -108.60 12.12 -98.43
N THR A 62 -108.96 13.39 -98.61
CA THR A 62 -108.02 14.46 -98.97
C THR A 62 -107.00 14.70 -97.85
N MET A 63 -107.44 14.86 -96.58
CA MET A 63 -106.54 15.06 -95.45
C MET A 63 -105.58 13.86 -95.24
N LEU A 64 -106.07 12.62 -95.40
CA LEU A 64 -105.24 11.42 -95.33
C LEU A 64 -104.24 11.37 -96.48
N THR A 65 -104.69 11.62 -97.71
CA THR A 65 -103.84 11.60 -98.91
C THR A 65 -102.76 12.67 -98.84
N ASP A 66 -103.10 13.91 -98.49
CA ASP A 66 -102.16 15.01 -98.33
C ASP A 66 -101.14 14.72 -97.22
N ARG A 67 -101.60 14.24 -96.05
CA ARG A 67 -100.70 13.96 -94.93
C ARG A 67 -99.77 12.79 -95.21
N ILE A 68 -100.27 11.71 -95.82
CA ILE A 68 -99.47 10.55 -96.21
C ILE A 68 -98.47 10.94 -97.31
N THR A 69 -98.87 11.77 -98.28
CA THR A 69 -97.96 12.24 -99.34
C THR A 69 -96.85 13.11 -98.75
N ALA A 70 -97.18 14.06 -97.88
CA ALA A 70 -96.19 14.89 -97.19
C ALA A 70 -95.21 14.07 -96.33
N GLU A 71 -95.70 13.09 -95.55
CA GLU A 71 -94.87 12.16 -94.78
C GLU A 71 -93.95 11.30 -95.67
N ILE A 72 -94.43 10.86 -96.84
CA ILE A 72 -93.61 10.09 -97.79
C ILE A 72 -92.51 10.97 -98.39
N GLU A 73 -92.78 12.24 -98.68
CA GLU A 73 -91.77 13.19 -99.17
C GLU A 73 -90.74 13.55 -98.08
N GLU A 74 -91.17 13.77 -96.85
CA GLU A 74 -90.31 14.00 -95.67
C GLU A 74 -89.41 12.79 -95.41
N LEU A 75 -89.97 11.58 -95.33
CA LEU A 75 -89.22 10.33 -95.14
C LEU A 75 -88.22 10.08 -96.29
N LYS A 76 -88.57 10.44 -97.53
CA LYS A 76 -87.67 10.35 -98.69
C LYS A 76 -86.51 11.34 -98.57
N ALA A 77 -86.76 12.57 -98.12
CA ALA A 77 -85.72 13.58 -97.88
C ALA A 77 -84.80 13.16 -96.73
N ASP A 78 -85.36 12.69 -95.61
CA ASP A 78 -84.61 12.18 -94.46
C ASP A 78 -83.75 10.97 -94.83
N ARG A 79 -84.27 10.04 -95.62
CA ARG A 79 -83.50 8.88 -96.09
C ARG A 79 -82.34 9.27 -96.99
N ALA A 80 -82.50 10.32 -97.82
CA ALA A 80 -81.40 10.87 -98.63
C ALA A 80 -80.35 11.55 -97.73
N SER A 81 -80.77 12.42 -96.82
CA SER A 81 -79.91 13.09 -95.84
C SER A 81 -79.12 12.09 -94.98
N LEU A 82 -79.76 11.03 -94.48
CA LEU A 82 -79.12 9.97 -93.70
C LEU A 82 -78.09 9.20 -94.53
N ALA A 83 -78.37 8.93 -95.81
CA ALA A 83 -77.41 8.30 -96.70
C ALA A 83 -76.17 9.18 -96.94
N GLU A 84 -76.37 10.48 -97.22
CA GLU A 84 -75.29 11.46 -97.38
C GLU A 84 -74.46 11.60 -96.10
N GLN A 85 -75.10 11.75 -94.94
CA GLN A 85 -74.43 11.81 -93.63
C GLN A 85 -73.65 10.52 -93.34
N THR A 86 -74.19 9.34 -93.67
CA THR A 86 -73.50 8.05 -93.49
C THR A 86 -72.26 7.96 -94.38
N VAL A 87 -72.33 8.43 -95.63
CA VAL A 87 -71.18 8.45 -96.55
C VAL A 87 -70.13 9.48 -96.08
N ALA A 88 -70.54 10.68 -95.69
CA ALA A 88 -69.66 11.71 -95.15
C ALA A 88 -68.96 11.25 -93.86
N TYR A 89 -69.70 10.61 -92.95
CA TYR A 89 -69.17 10.05 -91.69
C TYR A 89 -68.12 8.98 -91.95
N LYS A 90 -68.40 7.99 -92.82
CA LYS A 90 -67.43 6.97 -93.23
C LYS A 90 -66.18 7.60 -93.87
N THR A 91 -66.37 8.50 -94.82
CA THR A 91 -65.28 9.20 -95.51
C THR A 91 -64.39 10.00 -94.55
N ASN A 92 -64.97 10.59 -93.50
CA ASN A 92 -64.21 11.30 -92.48
C ASN A 92 -63.52 10.34 -91.51
N ILE A 93 -64.15 9.22 -91.11
CA ILE A 93 -63.49 8.16 -90.34
C ILE A 93 -62.27 7.64 -91.09
N ASP A 94 -62.39 7.28 -92.37
CA ASP A 94 -61.29 6.72 -93.16
C ASP A 94 -60.10 7.69 -93.23
N LYS A 95 -60.37 9.00 -93.37
CA LYS A 95 -59.35 10.06 -93.28
C LYS A 95 -58.73 10.16 -91.88
N HIS A 96 -59.53 10.06 -90.82
CA HIS A 96 -59.04 10.12 -89.44
C HIS A 96 -58.22 8.89 -89.07
N ILE A 97 -58.60 7.69 -89.51
CA ILE A 97 -57.82 6.45 -89.35
C ILE A 97 -56.47 6.61 -90.04
N GLY A 98 -56.44 7.02 -91.31
CA GLY A 98 -55.18 7.26 -92.02
C GLY A 98 -54.27 8.32 -91.37
N LEU A 99 -54.86 9.32 -90.69
CA LEU A 99 -54.11 10.32 -89.93
C LEU A 99 -53.58 9.77 -88.60
N VAL A 100 -54.36 8.92 -87.91
CA VAL A 100 -53.95 8.23 -86.68
C VAL A 100 -52.85 7.22 -86.98
N ASP A 101 -53.00 6.39 -88.02
CA ASP A 101 -51.99 5.42 -88.45
C ASP A 101 -50.67 6.12 -88.78
N LYS A 102 -50.74 7.24 -89.51
CA LYS A 102 -49.57 8.07 -89.80
C LYS A 102 -48.94 8.65 -88.53
N PHE A 103 -49.75 9.20 -87.61
CA PHE A 103 -49.24 9.75 -86.35
C PHE A 103 -48.58 8.66 -85.48
N VAL A 104 -49.21 7.49 -85.35
CA VAL A 104 -48.67 6.34 -84.61
C VAL A 104 -47.38 5.85 -85.25
N ALA A 105 -47.33 5.72 -86.58
CA ALA A 105 -46.11 5.33 -87.30
C ALA A 105 -44.97 6.36 -87.13
N GLU A 106 -45.28 7.67 -87.18
CA GLU A 106 -44.29 8.74 -86.99
C GLU A 106 -43.78 8.81 -85.54
N GLN A 107 -44.65 8.70 -84.53
CA GLN A 107 -44.22 8.64 -83.13
C GLN A 107 -43.43 7.37 -82.83
N LEU A 108 -43.90 6.19 -83.28
CA LEU A 108 -43.19 4.93 -83.08
C LEU A 108 -41.82 4.94 -83.76
N ALA A 109 -41.71 5.47 -84.99
CA ALA A 109 -40.43 5.63 -85.67
C ALA A 109 -39.48 6.59 -84.93
N LYS A 110 -40.02 7.65 -84.33
CA LYS A 110 -39.27 8.59 -83.50
C LYS A 110 -38.79 7.93 -82.19
N GLU A 111 -39.68 7.29 -81.44
CA GLU A 111 -39.35 6.56 -80.20
C GLU A 111 -38.32 5.45 -80.44
N VAL A 112 -38.47 4.66 -81.51
CA VAL A 112 -37.50 3.62 -81.87
C VAL A 112 -36.12 4.21 -82.19
N LYS A 113 -36.07 5.39 -82.84
CA LYS A 113 -34.82 6.09 -83.15
C LYS A 113 -34.17 6.66 -81.89
N GLU A 114 -34.96 7.25 -80.99
CA GLU A 114 -34.49 7.75 -79.69
C GLU A 114 -33.99 6.60 -78.81
N LEU A 115 -34.73 5.50 -78.70
CA LEU A 115 -34.33 4.28 -78.00
C LEU A 115 -33.03 3.67 -78.56
N HIS A 116 -32.81 3.73 -79.87
CA HIS A 116 -31.57 3.27 -80.49
C HIS A 116 -30.37 4.20 -80.17
N ALA A 117 -30.60 5.52 -80.17
CA ALA A 117 -29.60 6.50 -79.77
C ALA A 117 -29.21 6.31 -78.29
N ASP A 118 -30.21 6.16 -77.41
CA ASP A 118 -29.99 5.91 -75.97
C ASP A 118 -29.28 4.60 -75.72
N ARG A 119 -29.65 3.52 -76.41
CA ARG A 119 -28.92 2.23 -76.32
C ARG A 119 -27.47 2.36 -76.79
N THR A 120 -27.18 3.25 -77.74
CA THR A 120 -25.81 3.55 -78.20
C THR A 120 -25.03 4.37 -77.17
N ASN A 121 -25.67 5.40 -76.60
CA ASN A 121 -25.12 6.21 -75.52
C ASN A 121 -24.80 5.36 -74.27
N LEU A 122 -25.72 4.47 -73.88
CA LEU A 122 -25.53 3.52 -72.77
C LEU A 122 -24.35 2.57 -73.01
N LYS A 123 -24.22 2.00 -74.22
CA LYS A 123 -23.04 1.20 -74.60
C LYS A 123 -21.74 2.01 -74.49
N GLY A 124 -21.73 3.25 -74.96
CA GLY A 124 -20.57 4.14 -74.87
C GLY A 124 -20.19 4.47 -73.42
N ASN A 125 -21.18 4.69 -72.55
CA ASN A 125 -20.95 4.94 -71.13
C ASN A 125 -20.51 3.67 -70.38
N PHE A 126 -21.05 2.50 -70.74
CA PHE A 126 -20.62 1.21 -70.19
C PHE A 126 -19.16 0.93 -70.55
N ALA A 127 -18.77 1.09 -71.83
CA ALA A 127 -17.39 0.93 -72.26
C ALA A 127 -16.41 1.90 -71.58
N LYS A 128 -16.84 3.13 -71.25
CA LYS A 128 -16.05 4.06 -70.43
C LYS A 128 -15.89 3.57 -68.99
N LEU A 129 -16.96 3.05 -68.38
CA LEU A 129 -16.94 2.51 -67.02
C LEU A 129 -16.08 1.25 -66.94
N GLU A 130 -16.19 0.32 -67.90
CA GLU A 130 -15.31 -0.84 -68.03
C GLU A 130 -13.84 -0.41 -68.14
N ASN A 131 -13.53 0.54 -69.03
CA ASN A 131 -12.17 1.06 -69.18
C ASN A 131 -11.64 1.73 -67.90
N PHE A 132 -12.50 2.46 -67.17
CA PHE A 132 -12.13 3.09 -65.91
C PHE A 132 -11.86 2.03 -64.84
N VAL A 133 -12.75 1.05 -64.67
CA VAL A 133 -12.60 -0.05 -63.70
C VAL A 133 -11.37 -0.90 -64.02
N VAL A 134 -11.15 -1.28 -65.28
CA VAL A 134 -9.96 -2.06 -65.69
C VAL A 134 -8.67 -1.28 -65.47
N LYS A 135 -8.63 0.02 -65.80
CA LYS A 135 -7.44 0.86 -65.54
C LYS A 135 -7.18 1.07 -64.06
N GLN A 136 -8.22 1.31 -63.27
CA GLN A 136 -8.06 1.46 -61.82
C GLN A 136 -7.63 0.14 -61.19
N LEU A 137 -8.30 -0.98 -61.48
CA LEU A 137 -7.89 -2.30 -60.96
C LEU A 137 -6.48 -2.69 -61.39
N ALA A 138 -6.07 -2.41 -62.63
CA ALA A 138 -4.70 -2.65 -63.07
C ALA A 138 -3.69 -1.78 -62.28
N LYS A 139 -4.01 -0.51 -62.06
CA LYS A 139 -3.18 0.41 -61.26
C LYS A 139 -3.08 -0.06 -59.80
N GLU A 140 -4.21 -0.28 -59.14
CA GLU A 140 -4.30 -0.78 -57.76
C GLU A 140 -3.55 -2.10 -57.59
N LEU A 141 -3.64 -3.02 -58.57
CA LEU A 141 -2.89 -4.28 -58.56
C LEU A 141 -1.37 -4.04 -58.64
N THR A 142 -0.91 -3.14 -59.50
CA THR A 142 0.53 -2.79 -59.58
C THR A 142 1.03 -2.06 -58.32
N GLU A 143 0.22 -1.19 -57.72
CA GLU A 143 0.54 -0.51 -56.47
C GLU A 143 0.59 -1.53 -55.31
N PHE A 144 -0.39 -2.42 -55.22
CA PHE A 144 -0.42 -3.52 -54.24
C PHE A 144 0.78 -4.48 -54.35
N GLU A 145 1.23 -4.82 -55.56
CA GLU A 145 2.45 -5.62 -55.74
C GLU A 145 3.72 -4.89 -55.26
N ASN A 146 3.80 -3.58 -55.48
CA ASN A 146 4.94 -2.77 -55.04
C ASN A 146 4.94 -2.60 -53.51
N ASP A 147 3.78 -2.32 -52.91
CA ASP A 147 3.61 -2.25 -51.46
C ASP A 147 3.95 -3.60 -50.80
N LYS A 148 3.50 -4.71 -51.38
CA LYS A 148 3.86 -6.06 -50.91
C LYS A 148 5.38 -6.30 -50.94
N LYS A 149 6.08 -5.86 -51.99
CA LYS A 149 7.56 -5.94 -52.06
C LYS A 149 8.19 -5.06 -50.98
N ALA A 150 7.76 -3.81 -50.84
CA ALA A 150 8.27 -2.88 -49.84
C ALA A 150 8.08 -3.38 -48.40
N VAL A 151 6.93 -3.97 -48.08
CA VAL A 151 6.67 -4.60 -46.76
C VAL A 151 7.60 -5.79 -46.51
N ILE A 152 7.89 -6.62 -47.52
CA ILE A 152 8.83 -7.72 -47.41
C ILE A 152 10.26 -7.21 -47.18
N GLU A 153 10.69 -6.20 -47.95
CA GLU A 153 12.01 -5.57 -47.79
C GLU A 153 12.18 -4.91 -46.42
N GLN A 154 11.19 -4.15 -45.96
CA GLN A 154 11.19 -3.57 -44.61
C GLN A 154 11.22 -4.65 -43.53
N LYS A 155 10.48 -5.75 -43.69
CA LYS A 155 10.52 -6.89 -42.75
C LYS A 155 11.89 -7.55 -42.73
N VAL A 156 12.52 -7.78 -43.89
CA VAL A 156 13.89 -8.35 -43.97
C VAL A 156 14.89 -7.41 -43.31
N LYS A 157 14.81 -6.11 -43.60
CA LYS A 157 15.67 -5.07 -42.99
C LYS A 157 15.50 -5.01 -41.47
N LEU A 158 14.27 -4.97 -40.97
CA LEU A 158 13.96 -4.98 -39.54
C LEU A 158 14.48 -6.25 -38.84
N VAL A 159 14.35 -7.42 -39.47
CA VAL A 159 14.91 -8.68 -38.93
C VAL A 159 16.44 -8.65 -38.93
N ALA A 160 17.10 -8.08 -39.95
CA ALA A 160 18.55 -7.95 -40.01
C ALA A 160 19.09 -6.96 -38.95
N GLU A 161 18.48 -5.77 -38.86
CA GLU A 161 18.81 -4.74 -37.86
C GLU A 161 18.53 -5.24 -36.44
N GLY A 162 17.37 -5.88 -36.22
CA GLY A 162 17.01 -6.50 -34.95
C GLY A 162 17.98 -7.60 -34.53
N LYS A 163 18.39 -8.48 -35.44
CA LYS A 163 19.45 -9.49 -35.17
C LYS A 163 20.76 -8.83 -34.77
N LYS A 164 21.17 -7.76 -35.45
CA LYS A 164 22.38 -7.00 -35.11
C LYS A 164 22.27 -6.35 -33.73
N MET A 165 21.18 -5.65 -33.43
CA MET A 165 20.94 -5.06 -32.11
C MET A 165 20.92 -6.10 -30.99
N ILE A 166 20.33 -7.28 -31.23
CA ILE A 166 20.35 -8.39 -30.25
C ILE A 166 21.77 -8.93 -30.04
N ALA A 167 22.59 -9.02 -31.10
CA ALA A 167 23.99 -9.43 -30.98
C ALA A 167 24.82 -8.41 -30.18
N ASP A 168 24.71 -7.12 -30.52
CA ASP A 168 25.37 -6.01 -29.81
C ASP A 168 24.92 -5.95 -28.33
N ALA A 169 23.63 -6.13 -28.07
CA ALA A 169 23.08 -6.17 -26.72
C ALA A 169 23.59 -7.38 -25.93
N LYS A 170 23.68 -8.57 -26.53
CA LYS A 170 24.29 -9.76 -25.91
C LYS A 170 25.76 -9.53 -25.59
N GLN A 171 26.54 -8.95 -26.50
CA GLN A 171 27.96 -8.65 -26.27
C GLN A 171 28.14 -7.65 -25.11
N ARG A 172 27.36 -6.56 -25.10
CA ARG A 172 27.34 -5.57 -24.01
C ARG A 172 26.91 -6.19 -22.68
N PHE A 173 25.90 -7.07 -22.69
CA PHE A 173 25.45 -7.79 -21.50
C PHE A 173 26.54 -8.71 -20.95
N VAL A 174 27.16 -9.54 -21.79
CA VAL A 174 28.24 -10.45 -21.38
C VAL A 174 29.43 -9.67 -20.83
N SER A 175 29.87 -8.60 -21.50
CA SER A 175 30.98 -7.76 -21.04
C SER A 175 30.66 -7.10 -19.68
N LYS A 176 29.45 -6.56 -19.51
CA LYS A 176 29.04 -5.90 -18.25
C LYS A 176 28.82 -6.91 -17.12
N ALA A 177 28.25 -8.08 -17.42
CA ALA A 177 28.07 -9.16 -16.46
C ALA A 177 29.43 -9.72 -16.00
N ALA A 178 30.35 -9.99 -16.93
CA ALA A 178 31.72 -10.42 -16.63
C ALA A 178 32.43 -9.42 -15.70
N GLY A 179 32.42 -8.12 -16.04
CA GLY A 179 33.04 -7.09 -15.20
C GLY A 179 32.36 -6.86 -13.84
N VAL A 180 31.09 -7.26 -13.66
CA VAL A 180 30.42 -7.27 -12.34
C VAL A 180 30.79 -8.52 -11.53
N VAL A 181 30.85 -9.69 -12.17
CA VAL A 181 31.28 -10.93 -11.54
C VAL A 181 32.74 -10.82 -11.11
N GLU A 182 33.63 -10.36 -11.99
CA GLU A 182 35.04 -10.11 -11.73
C GLU A 182 35.23 -9.20 -10.51
N LYS A 183 34.58 -8.03 -10.46
CA LYS A 183 34.66 -7.12 -9.32
C LYS A 183 34.11 -7.70 -8.01
N THR A 184 33.03 -8.48 -8.09
CA THR A 184 32.45 -9.14 -6.90
C THR A 184 33.37 -10.24 -6.38
N VAL A 185 33.90 -11.08 -7.27
CA VAL A 185 34.86 -12.14 -6.93
C VAL A 185 36.16 -11.54 -6.40
N GLU A 186 36.73 -10.53 -7.06
CA GLU A 186 37.95 -9.86 -6.60
C GLU A 186 37.75 -9.23 -5.22
N LYS A 187 36.63 -8.51 -5.00
CA LYS A 187 36.33 -7.88 -3.70
C LYS A 187 36.15 -8.93 -2.60
N SER A 188 35.42 -10.02 -2.88
CA SER A 188 35.24 -11.13 -1.95
C SER A 188 36.58 -11.79 -1.64
N LEU A 189 37.34 -12.20 -2.67
CA LEU A 189 38.63 -12.87 -2.52
C LEU A 189 39.64 -12.01 -1.75
N ARG A 190 39.72 -10.70 -2.04
CA ARG A 190 40.56 -9.75 -1.28
C ARG A 190 40.13 -9.62 0.18
N SER A 191 38.82 -9.65 0.47
CA SER A 191 38.29 -9.60 1.83
C SER A 191 38.65 -10.87 2.60
N GLU A 192 38.38 -12.04 2.04
CA GLU A 192 38.73 -13.36 2.60
C GLU A 192 40.23 -13.49 2.83
N LEU A 193 41.08 -13.08 1.87
CA LEU A 193 42.54 -13.07 2.02
C LEU A 193 43.02 -12.12 3.12
N SER A 194 42.36 -10.98 3.30
CA SER A 194 42.71 -10.02 4.35
C SER A 194 42.30 -10.53 5.73
N GLN A 195 41.12 -11.14 5.83
CA GLN A 195 40.64 -11.78 7.05
C GLN A 195 41.53 -12.99 7.43
N LEU A 196 41.79 -13.90 6.50
CA LEU A 196 42.70 -15.04 6.70
C LEU A 196 44.11 -14.58 7.12
N LYS A 197 44.61 -13.47 6.57
CA LYS A 197 45.90 -12.90 6.96
C LYS A 197 45.89 -12.37 8.39
N GLU A 198 44.80 -11.72 8.83
CA GLU A 198 44.66 -11.25 10.21
C GLU A 198 44.46 -12.43 11.17
N ASP A 199 43.66 -13.44 10.81
CA ASP A 199 43.50 -14.67 11.59
C ASP A 199 44.84 -15.40 11.78
N ILE A 200 45.65 -15.51 10.73
CA ILE A 200 47.02 -16.06 10.81
C ILE A 200 47.92 -15.20 11.71
N LYS A 201 47.78 -13.87 11.68
CA LYS A 201 48.55 -12.96 12.53
C LYS A 201 48.14 -13.11 14.01
N VAL A 202 46.85 -13.06 14.32
CA VAL A 202 46.30 -13.28 15.66
C VAL A 202 46.65 -14.67 16.18
N ALA A 203 46.62 -15.72 15.34
CA ALA A 203 47.06 -17.05 15.72
C ALA A 203 48.57 -17.12 16.03
N LYS A 204 49.42 -16.40 15.26
CA LYS A 204 50.85 -16.29 15.53
C LYS A 204 51.13 -15.50 16.82
N GLU A 205 50.45 -14.38 17.03
CA GLU A 205 50.58 -13.55 18.24
C GLU A 205 50.13 -14.33 19.49
N ASN A 206 49.03 -15.07 19.42
CA ASN A 206 48.59 -15.95 20.51
C ASN A 206 49.56 -17.12 20.75
N ASN A 207 50.13 -17.73 19.70
CA ASN A 207 51.11 -18.81 19.84
C ASN A 207 52.44 -18.28 20.43
N PHE A 208 52.88 -17.10 20.00
CA PHE A 208 54.02 -16.40 20.57
C PHE A 208 53.76 -16.03 22.05
N GLY A 209 52.61 -15.43 22.36
CA GLY A 209 52.21 -15.10 23.73
C GLY A 209 52.16 -16.32 24.64
N ARG A 210 51.62 -17.45 24.17
CA ARG A 210 51.68 -18.74 24.87
C ARG A 210 53.12 -19.19 25.10
N LYS A 211 53.97 -19.19 24.07
CA LYS A 211 55.40 -19.57 24.22
C LYS A 211 56.17 -18.69 25.17
N VAL A 212 55.92 -17.37 25.16
CA VAL A 212 56.53 -16.43 26.12
C VAL A 212 55.99 -16.67 27.52
N PHE A 213 54.70 -16.93 27.68
CA PHE A 213 54.11 -17.26 28.98
C PHE A 213 54.59 -18.62 29.52
N ASP A 214 54.67 -19.65 28.68
CA ASP A 214 55.17 -20.98 29.04
C ASP A 214 56.67 -20.93 29.38
N ALA A 215 57.47 -20.16 28.65
CA ALA A 215 58.88 -19.93 28.96
C ALA A 215 59.05 -19.11 30.26
N PHE A 216 58.29 -18.03 30.43
CA PHE A 216 58.31 -17.23 31.65
C PHE A 216 57.82 -18.01 32.87
N ALA A 217 56.77 -18.83 32.73
CA ALA A 217 56.30 -19.72 33.79
C ALA A 217 57.32 -20.83 34.07
N GLY A 218 57.99 -21.37 33.05
CA GLY A 218 59.09 -22.33 33.20
C GLY A 218 60.26 -21.74 34.00
N GLU A 219 60.73 -20.56 33.62
CA GLU A 219 61.81 -19.83 34.31
C GLU A 219 61.39 -19.32 35.71
N TYR A 220 60.15 -18.86 35.88
CA TYR A 220 59.63 -18.44 37.18
C TYR A 220 59.48 -19.63 38.13
N MET A 221 58.95 -20.76 37.65
CA MET A 221 58.84 -21.98 38.45
C MET A 221 60.20 -22.62 38.73
N SER A 222 61.18 -22.57 37.81
CA SER A 222 62.53 -23.07 38.08
C SER A 222 63.30 -22.18 39.05
N SER A 223 63.27 -20.86 38.82
CA SER A 223 63.97 -19.86 39.63
C SER A 223 63.38 -19.74 41.03
N HIS A 224 62.05 -19.59 41.17
CA HIS A 224 61.44 -19.41 42.49
C HIS A 224 61.39 -20.72 43.31
N LEU A 225 61.42 -21.89 42.66
CA LEU A 225 61.64 -23.17 43.37
C LEU A 225 63.08 -23.32 43.84
N ALA A 226 64.07 -22.83 43.08
CA ALA A 226 65.46 -22.74 43.53
C ALA A 226 65.59 -21.75 44.70
N GLU A 227 65.03 -20.54 44.57
CA GLU A 227 64.99 -19.50 45.61
C GLU A 227 64.31 -20.03 46.89
N GLY A 228 63.20 -20.76 46.76
CA GLY A 228 62.56 -21.46 47.88
C GLY A 228 63.44 -22.51 48.56
N THR A 229 64.41 -23.13 47.85
CA THR A 229 65.42 -23.99 48.50
C THR A 229 66.56 -23.20 49.12
N GLU A 230 66.95 -22.05 48.58
CA GLU A 230 68.02 -21.21 49.14
C GLU A 230 67.55 -20.42 50.37
N VAL A 231 66.36 -19.82 50.33
CA VAL A 231 65.68 -19.23 51.49
C VAL A 231 65.53 -20.26 52.61
N ARG A 232 65.23 -21.52 52.28
CA ARG A 232 65.12 -22.61 53.26
C ARG A 232 66.47 -23.12 53.79
N LYS A 233 67.58 -22.90 53.07
CA LYS A 233 68.95 -23.09 53.60
C LYS A 233 69.30 -21.93 54.54
N LEU A 234 69.12 -20.69 54.10
CA LEU A 234 69.35 -19.48 54.90
C LEU A 234 68.53 -19.49 56.19
N GLN A 235 67.28 -19.94 56.16
CA GLN A 235 66.46 -20.08 57.37
C GLN A 235 67.03 -21.13 58.33
N LYS A 236 67.52 -22.27 57.83
CA LYS A 236 68.20 -23.28 58.68
C LYS A 236 69.52 -22.77 59.25
N GLU A 237 70.28 -22.01 58.49
CA GLU A 237 71.51 -21.36 58.97
C GLU A 237 71.19 -20.31 60.03
N LEU A 238 70.13 -19.52 59.84
CA LEU A 238 69.64 -18.54 60.82
C LEU A 238 69.12 -19.21 62.11
N GLU A 239 68.37 -20.32 61.99
CA GLU A 239 67.94 -21.15 63.12
C GLU A 239 69.15 -21.71 63.88
N ALA A 240 70.15 -22.25 63.18
CA ALA A 240 71.38 -22.75 63.79
C ALA A 240 72.20 -21.64 64.49
N VAL A 241 72.31 -20.46 63.86
CA VAL A 241 72.94 -19.28 64.48
C VAL A 241 72.15 -18.80 65.70
N SER A 242 70.82 -18.80 65.66
CA SER A 242 69.97 -18.41 66.79
C SER A 242 70.12 -19.38 67.99
N VAL A 243 70.20 -20.69 67.74
CA VAL A 243 70.50 -21.70 68.77
C VAL A 243 71.90 -21.48 69.35
N ASN A 244 72.91 -21.27 68.50
CA ASN A 244 74.28 -21.01 68.96
C ASN A 244 74.38 -19.72 69.80
N THR A 245 73.68 -18.66 69.43
CA THR A 245 73.66 -17.38 70.17
C THR A 245 72.92 -17.51 71.50
N THR A 246 71.78 -18.22 71.54
CA THR A 246 71.04 -18.44 72.81
C THR A 246 71.80 -19.36 73.76
N GLU A 247 72.50 -20.38 73.27
CA GLU A 247 73.46 -21.16 74.07
C GLU A 247 74.63 -20.31 74.57
N ALA A 248 75.20 -19.43 73.73
CA ALA A 248 76.28 -18.54 74.11
C ALA A 248 75.84 -17.53 75.17
N GLU A 249 74.66 -16.91 75.02
CA GLU A 249 74.06 -16.03 76.02
C GLU A 249 73.80 -16.75 77.35
N SER A 250 73.34 -18.01 77.32
CA SER A 250 73.15 -18.80 78.55
C SER A 250 74.49 -19.05 79.26
N LYS A 251 75.52 -19.45 78.51
CA LYS A 251 76.89 -19.66 79.03
C LYS A 251 77.52 -18.37 79.54
N ILE A 252 77.25 -17.22 78.91
CA ILE A 252 77.69 -15.90 79.39
C ILE A 252 76.99 -15.56 80.70
N LYS A 253 75.65 -15.70 80.81
CA LYS A 253 74.90 -15.45 82.05
C LYS A 253 75.37 -16.32 83.21
N GLU A 254 75.67 -17.61 82.96
CA GLU A 254 76.28 -18.50 83.95
C GLU A 254 77.67 -18.00 84.40
N LYS A 255 78.50 -17.54 83.46
CA LYS A 255 79.84 -17.03 83.75
C LYS A 255 79.83 -15.68 84.48
N ASP A 256 78.93 -14.78 84.14
CA ASP A 256 78.77 -13.50 84.84
C ASP A 256 78.32 -13.73 86.30
N ALA A 257 77.38 -14.64 86.53
CA ALA A 257 76.98 -15.04 87.89
C ALA A 257 78.13 -15.69 88.69
N GLU A 258 78.98 -16.50 88.03
CA GLU A 258 80.18 -17.06 88.64
C GLU A 258 81.22 -15.97 88.97
N ILE A 259 81.38 -14.97 88.11
CA ILE A 259 82.27 -13.82 88.32
C ILE A 259 81.78 -12.96 89.49
N GLU A 260 80.49 -12.63 89.59
CA GLU A 260 79.94 -11.89 90.74
C GLU A 260 80.13 -12.67 92.05
N ALA A 261 79.92 -13.99 92.03
CA ALA A 261 80.15 -14.85 93.18
C ALA A 261 81.64 -14.93 93.60
N VAL A 262 82.58 -14.73 92.67
CA VAL A 262 84.02 -14.62 92.96
C VAL A 262 84.39 -13.21 93.45
N GLN A 263 83.90 -12.14 92.81
CA GLN A 263 84.18 -10.76 93.21
C GLN A 263 83.64 -10.43 94.61
N THR A 264 82.45 -10.92 94.96
CA THR A 264 81.89 -10.77 96.31
C THR A 264 82.74 -11.48 97.37
N LYS A 265 83.24 -12.69 97.09
CA LYS A 265 84.19 -13.41 97.96
C LYS A 265 85.53 -12.67 98.09
N LEU A 266 86.07 -12.15 96.99
CA LEU A 266 87.30 -11.37 96.98
C LEU A 266 87.17 -10.12 97.88
N ARG A 267 86.11 -9.33 97.69
CA ARG A 267 85.82 -8.14 98.50
C ARG A 267 85.71 -8.44 99.99
N ILE A 268 85.08 -9.56 100.36
CA ILE A 268 84.98 -10.01 101.77
C ILE A 268 86.35 -10.45 102.32
N ALA A 269 87.20 -11.09 101.51
CA ALA A 269 88.54 -11.50 101.91
C ALA A 269 89.49 -10.31 102.07
N GLU A 270 89.43 -9.33 101.16
CA GLU A 270 90.21 -8.10 101.21
C GLU A 270 89.87 -7.26 102.45
N ASP A 271 88.57 -7.02 102.72
CA ASP A 271 88.14 -6.25 103.89
C ASP A 271 88.58 -6.92 105.21
N LYS A 272 88.47 -8.25 105.32
CA LYS A 272 89.00 -9.01 106.46
C LYS A 272 90.51 -8.81 106.64
N ASN A 273 91.28 -8.87 105.54
CA ASN A 273 92.74 -8.72 105.60
C ASN A 273 93.16 -7.30 106.02
N VAL A 274 92.47 -6.27 105.52
CA VAL A 274 92.67 -4.87 105.91
C VAL A 274 92.28 -4.65 107.38
N ARG A 275 91.17 -5.26 107.85
CA ARG A 275 90.72 -5.23 109.25
C ARG A 275 91.78 -5.78 110.20
N GLU A 276 92.28 -6.97 109.90
CA GLU A 276 93.22 -7.68 110.77
C GLU A 276 94.56 -6.94 110.88
N LYS A 277 95.08 -6.42 109.75
CA LYS A 277 96.29 -5.59 109.72
C LYS A 277 96.14 -4.31 110.54
N THR A 278 95.03 -3.59 110.39
CA THR A 278 94.80 -2.31 111.09
C THR A 278 94.56 -2.50 112.59
N LEU A 279 93.81 -3.53 113.01
CA LEU A 279 93.68 -3.89 114.43
C LEU A 279 95.02 -4.30 115.07
N THR A 280 95.83 -5.07 114.33
CA THR A 280 97.15 -5.50 114.80
C THR A 280 98.09 -4.30 114.95
N GLU A 281 98.21 -3.46 113.93
CA GLU A 281 99.03 -2.24 113.93
C GLU A 281 98.74 -1.36 115.16
N LEU A 282 97.47 -1.04 115.39
CA LEU A 282 97.04 -0.16 116.48
C LEU A 282 97.29 -0.75 117.87
N THR A 283 97.05 -2.05 118.07
CA THR A 283 97.05 -2.65 119.41
C THR A 283 98.38 -3.27 119.87
N THR A 284 99.39 -3.29 119.00
CA THR A 284 100.74 -3.84 119.28
C THR A 284 101.37 -3.34 120.58
N ASN A 285 101.30 -2.02 120.83
CA ASN A 285 101.97 -1.36 121.95
C ASN A 285 101.19 -1.40 123.28
N LEU A 286 99.99 -1.99 123.31
CA LEU A 286 99.21 -2.17 124.54
C LEU A 286 99.54 -3.49 125.23
N SER A 287 99.54 -3.49 126.58
CA SER A 287 99.65 -4.71 127.39
C SER A 287 98.46 -5.66 127.17
N LYS A 288 98.65 -6.95 127.45
CA LYS A 288 97.74 -8.03 127.02
C LYS A 288 96.27 -7.82 127.43
N ASP A 289 96.03 -7.35 128.65
CA ASP A 289 94.66 -7.08 129.14
C ASP A 289 94.06 -5.80 128.54
N LYS A 290 94.85 -4.72 128.43
CA LYS A 290 94.42 -3.47 127.78
C LYS A 290 94.11 -3.69 126.29
N ARG A 291 94.85 -4.57 125.62
CA ARG A 291 94.60 -5.01 124.23
C ARG A 291 93.28 -5.76 124.08
N ARG A 292 92.93 -6.64 125.02
CA ARG A 292 91.66 -7.39 124.98
C ARG A 292 90.45 -6.46 125.07
N VAL A 293 90.44 -5.55 126.05
CA VAL A 293 89.36 -4.55 126.22
C VAL A 293 89.24 -3.65 124.99
N MET A 294 90.38 -3.23 124.41
CA MET A 294 90.38 -2.42 123.19
C MET A 294 89.87 -3.18 121.95
N ASN A 295 90.19 -4.47 121.79
CA ASN A 295 89.69 -5.28 120.68
C ASN A 295 88.16 -5.49 120.75
N GLU A 296 87.62 -5.76 121.94
CA GLU A 296 86.18 -5.92 122.17
C GLU A 296 85.40 -4.63 121.85
N LEU A 297 85.96 -3.46 122.21
CA LEU A 297 85.43 -2.14 121.85
C LEU A 297 85.51 -1.81 120.35
N LEU A 298 86.35 -2.51 119.58
CA LEU A 298 86.57 -2.26 118.14
C LEU A 298 85.96 -3.35 117.23
N GLU A 299 85.35 -4.39 117.79
CA GLU A 299 84.82 -5.52 117.02
C GLU A 299 83.67 -5.12 116.09
N SER A 300 82.80 -4.18 116.50
CA SER A 300 81.63 -3.73 115.71
C SER A 300 81.87 -2.50 114.81
N VAL A 301 83.11 -1.98 114.75
CA VAL A 301 83.45 -0.75 113.99
C VAL A 301 83.80 -1.08 112.53
N GLN A 302 83.42 -0.24 111.56
CA GLN A 302 83.84 -0.41 110.16
C GLN A 302 85.37 -0.27 109.98
N THR A 303 85.93 -0.99 109.01
CA THR A 303 87.39 -1.04 108.75
C THR A 303 88.02 0.33 108.52
N SER A 304 87.31 1.23 107.84
CA SER A 304 87.66 2.64 107.60
C SER A 304 87.85 3.47 108.87
N ASP A 305 87.10 3.19 109.94
CA ASP A 305 87.01 4.04 111.14
C ASP A 305 87.74 3.47 112.37
N LEU A 306 88.33 2.27 112.26
CA LEU A 306 89.13 1.64 113.32
C LEU A 306 90.17 2.58 113.94
N LYS A 307 90.93 3.32 113.12
CA LYS A 307 91.97 4.27 113.59
C LYS A 307 91.38 5.42 114.41
N LYS A 308 90.17 5.91 114.06
CA LYS A 308 89.50 7.01 114.78
C LYS A 308 88.99 6.54 116.15
N GLN A 309 88.32 5.39 116.18
CA GLN A 309 87.75 4.85 117.42
C GLN A 309 88.84 4.40 118.40
N PHE A 310 89.90 3.75 117.93
CA PHE A 310 91.03 3.38 118.79
C PHE A 310 91.62 4.59 119.54
N ASN A 311 91.87 5.70 118.82
CA ASN A 311 92.39 6.93 119.42
C ASN A 311 91.41 7.57 120.43
N LYS A 312 90.09 7.42 120.22
CA LYS A 312 89.05 7.91 121.14
C LYS A 312 89.00 7.13 122.45
N TYR A 313 89.18 5.81 122.40
CA TYR A 313 89.14 4.95 123.58
C TYR A 313 90.49 4.85 124.31
N LEU A 314 91.61 5.17 123.65
CA LEU A 314 92.96 5.11 124.23
C LEU A 314 93.11 5.81 125.60
N PRO A 315 92.61 7.05 125.83
CA PRO A 315 92.82 7.75 127.10
C PRO A 315 92.11 7.05 128.27
N ALA A 316 90.90 6.54 128.02
CA ALA A 316 90.09 5.80 129.01
C ALA A 316 90.71 4.44 129.39
N VAL A 317 91.57 3.89 128.53
CA VAL A 317 92.30 2.63 128.78
C VAL A 317 93.68 2.89 129.43
N LEU A 318 94.19 4.13 129.44
CA LEU A 318 95.54 4.45 129.94
C LEU A 318 95.60 4.96 131.38
N ASN A 319 94.71 5.87 131.82
CA ASN A 319 94.76 6.46 133.16
C ASN A 319 93.59 6.03 134.07
N GLU A 320 93.90 5.54 135.27
CA GLU A 320 92.93 5.26 136.34
C GLU A 320 92.66 6.51 137.18
N SER A 321 91.39 6.93 137.30
CA SER A 321 90.80 7.49 138.54
C SER A 321 89.32 7.90 138.35
N ALA A 322 88.42 6.91 138.36
CA ALA A 322 87.01 6.95 138.81
C ALA A 322 85.98 8.00 138.26
N PRO A 323 84.66 7.77 138.42
CA PRO A 323 83.91 6.52 138.60
C PRO A 323 82.92 6.25 137.44
N ALA A 324 82.13 5.18 137.55
CA ALA A 324 81.27 4.64 136.51
C ALA A 324 79.81 5.13 136.55
N GLU A 325 79.14 5.10 135.39
CA GLU A 325 77.72 4.77 135.16
C GLU A 325 77.45 4.86 133.63
N SER A 326 76.46 4.25 132.98
CA SER A 326 75.85 2.92 132.99
C SER A 326 74.82 2.93 131.82
N ASN A 327 74.50 1.76 131.23
CA ASN A 327 73.38 1.53 130.27
C ASN A 327 73.48 2.19 128.87
N LYS A 328 73.59 1.43 127.75
CA LYS A 328 72.59 0.57 127.06
C LYS A 328 71.45 1.33 126.35
N THR A 329 71.35 1.20 125.02
CA THR A 329 70.25 0.56 124.26
C THR A 329 70.50 0.67 122.73
N ILE A 330 70.10 -0.35 121.96
CA ILE A 330 70.14 -0.46 120.47
C ILE A 330 68.82 -1.11 120.03
N VAL A 331 68.27 -0.78 118.83
CA VAL A 331 67.37 -1.58 117.91
C VAL A 331 66.77 -0.60 116.85
N THR A 332 67.28 -0.53 115.61
CA THR A 332 66.92 -1.21 114.31
C THR A 332 65.73 -0.66 113.50
N GLU A 333 65.99 -0.38 112.20
CA GLU A 333 65.18 -0.74 110.98
C GLU A 333 63.80 -0.06 110.71
N SER A 334 63.26 0.06 109.47
CA SER A 334 63.72 -0.23 108.08
C SER A 334 62.80 0.40 106.98
N VAL A 335 63.41 0.85 105.87
CA VAL A 335 63.05 0.75 104.41
C VAL A 335 61.61 0.50 103.92
N THR A 336 61.17 1.24 102.87
CA THR A 336 60.50 0.71 101.63
C THR A 336 60.49 1.73 100.46
N GLU A 337 60.76 1.26 99.22
CA GLU A 337 60.53 1.94 97.91
C GLU A 337 59.59 1.08 97.02
N VAL A 338 59.14 1.57 95.84
CA VAL A 338 58.98 0.80 94.56
C VAL A 338 58.48 1.66 93.36
N THR A 339 58.89 1.28 92.15
CA THR A 339 58.50 1.77 90.80
C THR A 339 58.41 0.58 89.79
N GLY A 340 57.90 0.66 88.55
CA GLY A 340 57.14 1.71 87.83
C GLY A 340 57.03 1.47 86.30
N ASN A 341 55.84 1.75 85.72
CA ASN A 341 55.48 1.84 84.27
C ASN A 341 55.47 0.56 83.36
N ARG A 342 54.51 0.50 82.41
CA ARG A 342 54.51 -0.38 81.20
C ARG A 342 53.54 0.12 80.11
N GLU A 343 54.00 0.23 78.87
CA GLU A 343 53.22 0.65 77.68
C GLU A 343 52.60 -0.52 76.87
N ALA A 344 51.68 -0.21 75.95
CA ALA A 344 51.13 -1.12 74.94
C ALA A 344 50.65 -0.35 73.67
N PRO A 345 50.78 -0.90 72.44
CA PRO A 345 50.37 -0.24 71.19
C PRO A 345 49.13 -0.86 70.52
N ALA A 346 48.38 -0.09 69.72
CA ALA A 346 47.62 -0.63 68.58
C ALA A 346 47.10 0.45 67.59
N GLU A 347 47.48 0.26 66.33
CA GLU A 347 46.75 0.68 65.13
C GLU A 347 46.61 -0.60 64.22
N THR A 348 45.94 -0.62 63.06
CA THR A 348 45.38 0.45 62.21
C THR A 348 44.07 -0.01 61.54
N SER A 349 43.47 0.88 60.75
CA SER A 349 42.25 0.75 59.96
C SER A 349 42.21 -0.32 58.84
N SER A 350 41.04 -0.97 58.70
CA SER A 350 40.29 -1.29 57.45
C SER A 350 40.95 -2.01 56.25
N SER A 351 40.30 -3.08 55.76
CA SER A 351 39.63 -3.09 54.44
C SER A 351 38.79 -4.36 54.19
N ASN A 352 37.71 -4.22 53.41
CA ASN A 352 36.81 -5.30 53.01
C ASN A 352 37.42 -6.22 51.93
N GLY A 353 37.31 -7.53 52.14
CA GLY A 353 37.24 -8.56 51.09
C GLY A 353 36.14 -9.55 51.43
N ASP A 354 35.31 -9.94 50.44
CA ASP A 354 34.49 -11.20 50.38
C ASP A 354 33.27 -11.09 49.43
N ILE A 355 32.71 -9.89 49.20
CA ILE A 355 31.45 -9.77 48.44
C ILE A 355 31.63 -9.98 46.92
N VAL A 356 32.85 -9.83 46.40
CA VAL A 356 33.14 -10.02 44.96
C VAL A 356 33.09 -11.49 44.55
N GLU A 357 33.43 -12.42 45.45
CA GLU A 357 33.44 -13.86 45.15
C GLU A 357 32.03 -14.46 45.16
N LEU A 358 31.15 -13.97 46.05
CA LEU A 358 29.74 -14.36 46.12
C LEU A 358 28.96 -14.01 44.83
N LYS A 359 29.32 -12.92 44.13
CA LYS A 359 28.72 -12.60 42.83
C LYS A 359 29.17 -13.53 41.70
N LYS A 360 30.33 -14.19 41.83
CA LYS A 360 30.89 -15.06 40.79
C LYS A 360 30.31 -16.49 40.85
N LEU A 361 29.95 -16.98 42.03
CA LEU A 361 29.22 -18.26 42.19
C LEU A 361 27.74 -18.18 41.78
N ALA A 362 27.13 -16.99 41.79
CA ALA A 362 25.68 -16.82 41.56
C ALA A 362 25.24 -16.83 40.07
N GLY A 363 26.14 -17.10 39.13
CA GLY A 363 25.79 -17.43 37.73
C GLY A 363 25.10 -16.33 36.89
N LEU A 364 25.16 -15.06 37.31
CA LEU A 364 24.52 -13.93 36.62
C LEU A 364 25.55 -13.09 35.85
N GLY A 365 25.78 -13.42 34.58
CA GLY A 365 26.78 -12.75 33.75
C GLY A 365 26.85 -13.19 32.29
N VAL A 366 25.71 -13.37 31.60
CA VAL A 366 25.69 -13.51 30.13
C VAL A 366 24.60 -12.65 29.51
N LYS A 367 24.99 -11.44 29.07
CA LYS A 367 24.74 -10.95 27.71
C LYS A 367 25.79 -9.90 27.36
#